data_AF-A0A1H8LCG0-F1
#
_entry.id   AF-A0A1H8LCG0-F1
#
_cell.length_a   1.000
_cell.length_b   1.000
_cell.length_c   1.000
_cell.angle_alpha   90.00
_cell.angle_beta   90.00
_cell.angle_gamma   90.00
#
_symmetry.space_group_name_H-M   'P 1'
#
loop_
_entity.id
_entity.type
_entity.pdbx_description
1 polymer ?
#
loop_
_entity_poly.entity_id
_entity_poly.type
_entity_poly.pdbx_seq_one_letter_code
_entity_poly.pdbx_strand_id
1 'polypeptide(L)'
;MHLKSTLSGLALVALLAIVLAGSPAVGAAGSPVIDGVQSTNETVTNETADETANATTPTVGNLTTWVGSNRALNLTDPAAVRAARRDGRLRRNATASRNETLVIEAPAPELATAVATANGSGSDATTFLRVLDGSSYDFRMEQTYDSTPAGIVESRLNLSGTVAADGLQVVPDERNGTLFLVFRVSRIALDYPDTWRGSDPALSPGMAFEATLSATGDTAQSSTTVWRFVEPPISFDTDAGSVVRLSVSGRCSLVTGRAYPGADVDIDADVRSPESDSLDVAVTTETRADGWFAACVNMMNVPQNVTLRLTGDGFRGGVTAVVGHGGLLSIALDDQNATNGTVSGTATLSDPGFVALYRARSIDALTLGNDSGWCSFPPYLDRRAAESRLVGVSDHLGPGQQAFSVDLTTDLDRSTRLLALVHYDRDEDGRFDYPGGDFPQCSNRQPVSDTARISPVTTTPPGTETETDGGNREQSATAPTTSHVDGPGFGLAVAALALVAVALLARRRS
;
A
#
# COMPACT_ATOMS: atom_id res chain seq x y z
N MET A 1 -69.96 41.46 35.49
CA MET A 1 -68.78 41.96 36.24
C MET A 1 -67.54 41.51 35.46
N HIS A 2 -66.98 42.35 34.58
CA HIS A 2 -65.88 43.31 34.85
C HIS A 2 -64.62 42.57 35.34
N LEU A 3 -63.45 42.53 34.67
CA LEU A 3 -62.71 43.36 33.68
C LEU A 3 -61.90 42.41 32.74
N LYS A 4 -61.77 42.62 31.41
CA LYS A 4 -60.71 43.35 30.66
C LYS A 4 -59.26 42.95 31.06
N SER A 5 -58.28 42.68 30.18
CA SER A 5 -57.96 43.22 28.84
C SER A 5 -56.91 42.29 28.15
N THR A 6 -57.05 41.84 26.89
CA THR A 6 -56.43 42.40 25.64
C THR A 6 -54.88 42.50 25.67
N LEU A 7 -54.08 42.11 24.67
CA LEU A 7 -54.13 42.39 23.23
C LEU A 7 -53.22 41.45 22.39
N SER A 8 -53.66 41.22 21.15
CA SER A 8 -52.94 41.18 19.86
C SER A 8 -51.78 40.19 19.62
N GLY A 9 -51.71 39.47 18.49
CA GLY A 9 -52.39 39.65 17.21
C GLY A 9 -51.39 39.87 16.07
N LEU A 10 -51.58 39.11 14.99
CA LEU A 10 -51.06 39.24 13.62
C LEU A 10 -49.66 38.70 13.25
N ALA A 11 -49.69 37.52 12.64
CA ALA A 11 -49.41 37.26 11.22
C ALA A 11 -48.37 38.15 10.48
N LEU A 12 -47.33 37.49 9.95
CA LEU A 12 -46.73 37.87 8.67
C LEU A 12 -46.24 36.61 7.94
N VAL A 13 -46.87 36.33 6.80
CA VAL A 13 -46.38 35.44 5.74
C VAL A 13 -45.61 36.32 4.75
N ALA A 14 -44.35 35.98 4.44
CA ALA A 14 -43.77 35.90 3.09
C ALA A 14 -42.24 36.12 3.04
N LEU A 15 -41.62 35.24 2.24
CA LEU A 15 -40.42 35.39 1.40
C LEU A 15 -38.98 35.28 1.98
N LEU A 16 -38.29 34.29 1.40
CA LEU A 16 -36.93 34.35 0.81
C LEU A 16 -35.70 34.29 1.75
N ALA A 17 -34.96 33.19 1.70
CA ALA A 17 -33.55 33.15 1.23
C ALA A 17 -32.87 31.81 1.55
N ILE A 18 -32.13 31.34 0.55
CA ILE A 18 -31.18 30.22 0.54
C ILE A 18 -30.16 30.39 1.69
N VAL A 19 -30.00 29.37 2.53
CA VAL A 19 -28.75 29.14 3.30
C VAL A 19 -28.42 27.66 3.26
N LEU A 20 -27.47 27.33 2.37
CA LEU A 20 -26.59 26.18 2.49
C LEU A 20 -25.76 26.35 3.78
N ALA A 21 -26.02 25.53 4.79
CA ALA A 21 -25.03 25.19 5.81
C ALA A 21 -24.44 23.85 5.35
N GLY A 22 -23.15 23.70 5.05
CA GLY A 22 -22.00 24.31 5.71
C GLY A 22 -21.29 23.21 6.49
N SER A 23 -20.82 22.16 5.81
CA SER A 23 -19.88 21.21 6.40
C SER A 23 -18.48 21.83 6.34
N PRO A 24 -17.74 21.91 7.46
CA PRO A 24 -16.36 22.37 7.42
C PRO A 24 -15.53 21.32 6.69
N ALA A 25 -15.01 21.69 5.52
CA ALA A 25 -13.87 21.00 4.94
C ALA A 25 -12.71 21.14 5.94
N VAL A 26 -12.31 20.03 6.55
CA VAL A 26 -11.02 19.94 7.22
C VAL A 26 -9.98 20.09 6.12
N GLY A 27 -9.42 21.30 6.02
CA GLY A 27 -8.32 21.58 5.12
C GLY A 27 -7.16 20.67 5.48
N ALA A 28 -6.85 19.72 4.60
CA ALA A 28 -5.54 19.10 4.58
C ALA A 28 -4.52 20.24 4.48
N ALA A 29 -3.66 20.35 5.48
CA ALA A 29 -2.56 21.29 5.47
C ALA A 29 -1.71 21.00 4.22
N GLY A 30 -1.85 21.86 3.21
CA GLY A 30 -0.98 21.85 2.04
C GLY A 30 0.45 22.01 2.53
N SER A 31 1.32 21.07 2.17
CA SER A 31 2.76 21.31 2.27
C SER A 31 3.09 22.64 1.58
N PRO A 32 3.96 23.47 2.16
CA PRO A 32 4.37 24.71 1.51
C PRO A 32 5.00 24.36 0.16
N VAL A 33 4.36 24.82 -0.91
CA VAL A 33 5.02 24.95 -2.20
C VAL A 33 6.15 25.95 -1.96
N ILE A 34 7.38 25.46 -1.96
CA ILE A 34 8.56 26.32 -1.97
C ILE A 34 8.58 26.94 -3.37
N ASP A 35 8.18 28.20 -3.45
CA ASP A 35 8.41 29.03 -4.62
C ASP A 35 9.92 29.20 -4.75
N GLY A 36 10.52 28.47 -5.70
CA GLY A 36 11.95 28.53 -5.95
C GLY A 36 12.32 29.95 -6.36
N VAL A 37 13.08 30.64 -5.51
CA VAL A 37 13.59 31.98 -5.78
C VAL A 37 14.45 31.94 -7.04
N GLN A 38 13.93 32.49 -8.13
CA GLN A 38 14.67 32.69 -9.37
C GLN A 38 15.45 34.00 -9.23
N SER A 39 16.77 33.92 -9.11
CA SER A 39 17.65 35.10 -9.03
C SER A 39 18.22 35.39 -10.42
N THR A 40 17.95 36.58 -10.97
CA THR A 40 18.59 37.09 -12.18
C THR A 40 19.50 38.25 -11.80
N ASN A 41 20.81 38.03 -11.78
CA ASN A 41 21.80 39.10 -11.75
C ASN A 41 22.17 39.47 -13.20
N GLU A 42 21.47 40.42 -13.80
CA GLU A 42 21.90 41.07 -15.04
C GLU A 42 22.57 42.41 -14.71
N THR A 43 23.83 42.58 -15.13
CA THR A 43 24.47 43.90 -15.23
C THR A 43 24.75 44.12 -16.70
N VAL A 44 23.93 44.92 -17.38
CA VAL A 44 24.11 45.25 -18.81
C VAL A 44 24.51 46.72 -18.94
N THR A 45 25.74 46.97 -19.37
CA THR A 45 26.20 48.28 -19.85
C THR A 45 26.06 48.33 -21.37
N ASN A 46 25.16 49.18 -21.87
CA ASN A 46 24.98 49.43 -23.30
C ASN A 46 26.12 50.31 -23.84
N GLU A 47 27.01 49.76 -24.65
CA GLU A 47 27.80 50.54 -25.62
C GLU A 47 27.50 50.06 -27.05
N THR A 48 27.28 51.04 -27.93
CA THR A 48 26.97 50.95 -29.36
C THR A 48 28.09 50.28 -30.16
N ALA A 49 27.76 49.26 -30.97
CA ALA A 49 28.72 48.57 -31.83
C ALA A 49 28.39 48.68 -33.34
N ASP A 50 29.50 48.81 -34.06
CA ASP A 50 29.77 48.90 -35.49
C ASP A 50 29.62 47.53 -36.19
N GLU A 51 29.20 47.52 -37.45
CA GLU A 51 28.90 46.32 -38.26
C GLU A 51 30.16 45.73 -38.91
N THR A 52 31.00 45.06 -38.13
CA THR A 52 31.84 43.97 -38.64
C THR A 52 31.21 42.65 -38.22
N ALA A 53 31.35 41.58 -39.01
CA ALA A 53 30.80 40.25 -38.74
C ALA A 53 31.27 39.75 -37.36
N ASN A 54 30.54 40.17 -36.33
CA ASN A 54 30.86 39.98 -34.93
C ASN A 54 30.67 38.50 -34.67
N ALA A 55 31.74 37.86 -34.16
CA ALA A 55 31.56 36.66 -33.36
C ALA A 55 30.49 37.01 -32.32
N THR A 56 29.31 36.42 -32.46
CA THR A 56 28.18 36.68 -31.56
C THR A 56 28.66 36.32 -30.16
N THR A 57 28.67 37.33 -29.28
CA THR A 57 29.00 37.15 -27.86
C THR A 57 28.14 36.02 -27.33
N PRO A 58 28.71 34.97 -26.72
CA PRO A 58 27.93 33.82 -26.29
C PRO A 58 26.89 34.25 -25.26
N THR A 59 25.63 33.85 -25.47
CA THR A 59 24.52 34.23 -24.60
C THR A 59 23.96 33.04 -23.82
N VAL A 60 23.54 33.30 -22.58
CA VAL A 60 22.86 32.30 -21.72
C VAL A 60 21.59 32.91 -21.16
N GLY A 61 20.44 32.34 -21.53
CA GLY A 61 19.14 32.68 -20.98
C GLY A 61 18.81 31.90 -19.70
N ASN A 62 17.61 32.14 -19.17
CA ASN A 62 17.18 31.57 -17.90
C ASN A 62 16.98 30.05 -17.97
N LEU A 63 17.72 29.31 -17.15
CA LEU A 63 17.54 27.87 -17.00
C LEU A 63 16.16 27.54 -16.41
N THR A 64 15.51 26.51 -16.95
CA THR A 64 14.24 26.01 -16.42
C THR A 64 14.29 24.50 -16.21
N THR A 65 13.77 24.05 -15.07
CA THR A 65 13.72 22.63 -14.71
C THR A 65 12.33 22.04 -14.97
N TRP A 66 12.32 20.86 -15.59
CA TRP A 66 11.15 20.02 -15.82
C TRP A 66 11.39 18.61 -15.30
N VAL A 67 10.33 17.93 -14.90
CA VAL A 67 10.40 16.56 -14.39
C VAL A 67 9.27 15.73 -15.01
N GLY A 68 9.53 14.45 -15.26
CA GLY A 68 8.49 13.50 -15.66
C GLY A 68 8.92 12.04 -15.51
N SER A 69 8.03 11.09 -15.78
CA SER A 69 8.29 9.66 -15.56
C SER A 69 9.30 9.06 -16.54
N ASN A 70 10.27 8.26 -16.06
CA ASN A 70 11.34 7.69 -16.88
C ASN A 70 10.86 6.70 -17.97
N ARG A 71 9.81 5.89 -17.75
CA ARG A 71 9.43 4.85 -18.74
C ARG A 71 8.64 5.39 -19.93
N ALA A 72 8.00 6.56 -19.78
CA ALA A 72 7.14 7.16 -20.80
C ALA A 72 7.81 8.28 -21.61
N LEU A 73 9.07 8.63 -21.31
CA LEU A 73 9.77 9.77 -21.87
C LEU A 73 10.89 9.35 -22.81
N ASN A 74 10.53 9.04 -24.06
CA ASN A 74 11.50 9.00 -25.15
C ASN A 74 11.71 10.43 -25.69
N LEU A 75 12.70 11.14 -25.14
CA LEU A 75 13.00 12.54 -25.48
C LEU A 75 14.13 12.64 -26.49
N THR A 76 14.01 11.94 -27.63
CA THR A 76 15.08 11.85 -28.65
C THR A 76 15.25 13.09 -29.51
N ASP A 77 14.25 13.96 -29.57
CA ASP A 77 14.27 15.14 -30.42
C ASP A 77 13.49 16.30 -29.78
N PRO A 78 13.70 17.55 -30.25
CA PRO A 78 13.02 18.70 -29.69
C PRO A 78 11.49 18.66 -29.78
N ALA A 79 10.93 17.99 -30.81
CA ALA A 79 9.48 17.88 -30.95
C ALA A 79 8.91 16.93 -29.88
N ALA A 80 9.61 15.84 -29.55
CA ALA A 80 9.26 14.93 -28.46
C ALA A 80 9.24 15.64 -27.10
N VAL A 81 10.25 16.47 -26.80
CA VAL A 81 10.30 17.29 -25.58
C VAL A 81 9.11 18.24 -25.50
N ARG A 82 8.83 18.98 -26.59
CA ARG A 82 7.71 19.92 -26.64
C ARG A 82 6.35 19.22 -26.55
N ALA A 83 6.19 18.05 -27.16
CA ALA A 83 4.98 17.24 -27.04
C ALA A 83 4.79 16.77 -25.59
N ALA A 84 5.84 16.23 -24.95
CA ALA A 84 5.78 15.82 -23.55
C ALA A 84 5.40 16.97 -22.60
N ARG A 85 5.89 18.19 -22.84
CA ARG A 85 5.44 19.39 -22.10
C ARG A 85 3.95 19.69 -22.33
N ARG A 86 3.50 19.68 -23.58
CA ARG A 86 2.11 20.01 -23.94
C ARG A 86 1.12 18.99 -23.37
N ASP A 87 1.49 17.71 -23.38
CA ASP A 87 0.65 16.61 -22.89
C ASP A 87 0.72 16.46 -21.37
N GLY A 88 1.48 17.31 -20.66
CA GLY A 88 1.65 17.28 -19.21
C GLY A 88 2.55 16.15 -18.69
N ARG A 89 3.22 15.40 -19.58
CA ARG A 89 4.20 14.36 -19.21
C ARG A 89 5.50 14.95 -18.66
N LEU A 90 5.87 16.16 -19.09
CA LEU A 90 6.89 16.99 -18.46
C LEU A 90 6.23 18.15 -17.73
N ARG A 91 6.39 18.21 -16.42
CA ARG A 91 5.86 19.27 -15.55
C ARG A 91 6.99 20.19 -15.09
N ARG A 92 6.72 21.49 -15.02
CA ARG A 92 7.66 22.45 -14.43
C ARG A 92 7.68 22.20 -12.93
N ASN A 93 8.74 21.57 -12.44
CA ASN A 93 8.86 21.16 -11.05
C ASN A 93 10.35 21.17 -10.66
N ALA A 94 10.65 21.69 -9.46
CA ALA A 94 11.99 21.69 -8.89
C ALA A 94 12.25 20.46 -8.00
N THR A 95 11.39 19.45 -8.06
CA THR A 95 11.55 18.20 -7.29
C THR A 95 11.51 17.00 -8.22
N ALA A 96 12.49 16.12 -8.09
CA ALA A 96 12.60 14.89 -8.87
C ALA A 96 12.92 13.70 -7.97
N SER A 97 12.40 12.53 -8.32
CA SER A 97 12.65 11.26 -7.65
C SER A 97 13.56 10.35 -8.46
N ARG A 98 14.05 9.27 -7.84
CA ARG A 98 15.00 8.31 -8.46
C ARG A 98 14.50 7.79 -9.80
N ASN A 99 13.21 7.51 -9.90
CA ASN A 99 12.58 6.90 -11.07
C ASN A 99 11.99 7.94 -12.06
N GLU A 100 12.36 9.20 -11.93
CA GLU A 100 11.98 10.27 -12.86
C GLU A 100 13.15 10.73 -13.75
N THR A 101 12.77 11.40 -14.84
CA THR A 101 13.65 12.15 -15.73
C THR A 101 13.63 13.61 -15.31
N LEU A 102 14.81 14.18 -15.09
CA LEU A 102 15.03 15.61 -14.90
C LEU A 102 15.44 16.23 -16.24
N VAL A 103 14.77 17.28 -16.69
CA VAL A 103 15.13 18.02 -17.90
C VAL A 103 15.47 19.45 -17.55
N ILE A 104 16.69 19.88 -17.90
CA ILE A 104 17.11 21.28 -17.83
C ILE A 104 17.00 21.87 -19.22
N GLU A 105 16.08 22.81 -19.39
CA GLU A 105 15.94 23.65 -20.58
C GLU A 105 16.89 24.84 -20.45
N ALA A 106 17.87 24.90 -21.35
CA ALA A 106 18.90 25.91 -21.37
C ALA A 106 18.85 26.73 -22.67
N PRO A 107 18.29 27.96 -22.66
CA PRO A 107 18.34 28.86 -23.80
C PRO A 107 19.79 29.32 -23.99
N ALA A 108 20.48 28.79 -25.00
CA ALA A 108 21.89 29.07 -25.31
C ALA A 108 22.10 28.81 -26.82
N PRO A 109 21.76 29.78 -27.68
CA PRO A 109 21.67 29.55 -29.13
C PRO A 109 22.97 29.09 -29.78
N GLU A 110 24.09 29.68 -29.38
CA GLU A 110 25.40 29.35 -29.93
C GLU A 110 25.86 27.96 -29.46
N LEU A 111 25.60 27.62 -28.20
CA LEU A 111 25.88 26.28 -27.65
C LEU A 111 25.00 25.20 -28.32
N ALA A 112 23.70 25.44 -28.48
CA ALA A 112 22.80 24.51 -29.14
C ALA A 112 23.23 24.24 -30.60
N THR A 113 23.61 25.30 -31.31
CA THR A 113 24.13 25.21 -32.69
C THR A 113 25.46 24.46 -32.74
N ALA A 114 26.38 24.76 -31.81
CA ALA A 114 27.69 24.09 -31.74
C ALA A 114 27.55 22.58 -31.49
N VAL A 115 26.68 22.17 -30.57
CA VAL A 115 26.42 20.75 -30.28
C VAL A 115 25.84 20.04 -31.49
N ALA A 116 24.82 20.62 -32.12
CA ALA A 116 24.17 20.00 -33.27
C ALA A 116 25.10 19.92 -34.51
N THR A 117 25.90 20.96 -34.77
CA THR A 117 26.86 20.98 -35.89
C THR A 117 28.00 19.99 -35.69
N ALA A 118 28.46 19.82 -34.45
CA ALA A 118 29.59 18.93 -34.13
C ALA A 118 29.22 17.44 -34.13
N ASN A 119 27.93 17.09 -34.24
CA ASN A 119 27.49 15.70 -34.22
C ASN A 119 27.73 15.01 -35.58
N GLY A 120 28.92 14.42 -35.73
CA GLY A 120 29.32 13.70 -36.94
C GLY A 120 29.11 12.18 -36.92
N SER A 121 28.71 11.59 -35.78
CA SER A 121 28.44 10.13 -35.59
C SER A 121 28.33 9.69 -34.12
N GLY A 122 28.63 10.56 -33.15
CA GLY A 122 28.57 10.25 -31.72
C GLY A 122 27.19 10.50 -31.10
N SER A 123 27.02 10.20 -29.81
CA SER A 123 25.84 10.70 -29.09
C SER A 123 25.95 12.21 -28.90
N ASP A 124 24.82 12.90 -28.89
CA ASP A 124 24.77 14.35 -28.62
C ASP A 124 25.37 14.67 -27.24
N ALA A 125 25.25 13.75 -26.27
CA ALA A 125 25.83 13.90 -24.94
C ALA A 125 27.38 13.90 -24.96
N THR A 126 28.01 12.98 -25.70
CA THR A 126 29.48 13.00 -25.85
C THR A 126 29.94 14.23 -26.64
N THR A 127 29.16 14.64 -27.64
CA THR A 127 29.45 15.87 -28.40
C THR A 127 29.35 17.10 -27.51
N PHE A 128 28.34 17.17 -26.63
CA PHE A 128 28.18 18.25 -25.66
C PHE A 128 29.40 18.39 -24.74
N LEU A 129 29.91 17.30 -24.16
CA LEU A 129 31.12 17.36 -23.32
C LEU A 129 32.32 17.92 -24.08
N ARG A 130 32.54 17.44 -25.31
CA ARG A 130 33.62 17.94 -26.16
C ARG A 130 33.45 19.43 -26.51
N VAL A 131 32.22 19.89 -26.70
CA VAL A 131 31.94 21.31 -26.94
C VAL A 131 32.23 22.13 -25.68
N LEU A 132 31.85 21.67 -24.49
CA LEU A 132 32.20 22.35 -23.23
C LEU A 132 33.72 22.48 -23.06
N ASP A 133 34.47 21.40 -23.26
CA ASP A 133 35.94 21.40 -23.11
C ASP A 133 36.68 22.38 -24.05
N GLY A 134 36.07 22.72 -25.19
CA GLY A 134 36.68 23.54 -26.24
C GLY A 134 36.02 24.90 -26.47
N SER A 135 35.02 25.28 -25.67
CA SER A 135 34.24 26.50 -25.88
C SER A 135 34.35 27.47 -24.71
N SER A 136 33.65 28.58 -24.82
CA SER A 136 33.45 29.57 -23.75
C SER A 136 32.41 29.14 -22.71
N TYR A 137 31.74 27.99 -22.89
CA TYR A 137 30.66 27.55 -22.01
C TYR A 137 31.17 26.61 -20.91
N ASP A 138 30.63 26.77 -19.71
CA ASP A 138 30.82 25.84 -18.60
C ASP A 138 29.46 25.44 -18.00
N PHE A 139 29.27 24.14 -17.78
CA PHE A 139 28.08 23.60 -17.13
C PHE A 139 28.50 22.78 -15.90
N ARG A 140 27.95 23.15 -14.75
CA ARG A 140 28.17 22.44 -13.49
C ARG A 140 26.85 22.19 -12.79
N MET A 141 26.80 21.14 -11.99
CA MET A 141 25.70 20.90 -11.07
C MET A 141 26.29 20.47 -9.73
N GLU A 142 26.06 21.28 -8.71
CA GLU A 142 26.67 21.13 -7.39
C GLU A 142 25.59 21.04 -6.32
N GLN A 143 25.81 20.19 -5.31
CA GLN A 143 24.92 20.11 -4.16
C GLN A 143 24.91 21.45 -3.43
N THR A 144 23.74 21.94 -3.03
CA THR A 144 23.66 23.21 -2.30
C THR A 144 24.18 23.06 -0.88
N TYR A 145 24.77 24.13 -0.35
CA TYR A 145 25.27 24.19 1.02
C TYR A 145 24.22 23.75 2.05
N ASP A 146 22.99 24.27 1.94
CA ASP A 146 21.89 23.97 2.88
C ASP A 146 21.44 22.50 2.86
N SER A 147 21.74 21.77 1.79
CA SER A 147 21.43 20.34 1.68
C SER A 147 22.63 19.44 1.96
N THR A 148 23.79 20.03 2.25
CA THR A 148 25.04 19.32 2.56
C THR A 148 25.16 19.18 4.07
N PRO A 149 25.30 17.95 4.62
CA PRO A 149 25.49 17.80 6.06
C PRO A 149 26.76 18.50 6.53
N ALA A 150 26.71 19.10 7.72
CA ALA A 150 27.84 19.85 8.27
C ALA A 150 29.12 19.00 8.34
N GLY A 151 30.23 19.57 7.85
CA GLY A 151 31.53 18.90 7.81
C GLY A 151 31.75 17.98 6.61
N ILE A 152 30.82 17.93 5.65
CA ILE A 152 30.95 17.24 4.36
C ILE A 152 31.11 18.29 3.26
N VAL A 153 31.92 18.00 2.22
CA VAL A 153 32.05 18.85 1.02
C VAL A 153 30.88 18.56 0.08
N GLU A 154 30.41 19.59 -0.63
CA GLU A 154 29.30 19.47 -1.58
C GLU A 154 29.60 18.42 -2.66
N SER A 155 28.64 17.54 -2.94
CA SER A 155 28.74 16.58 -4.05
C SER A 155 28.62 17.32 -5.38
N ARG A 156 29.36 16.88 -6.40
CA ARG A 156 29.30 17.47 -7.75
C ARG A 156 28.83 16.45 -8.77
N LEU A 157 28.12 16.89 -9.79
CA LEU A 157 27.76 16.03 -10.92
C LEU A 157 29.02 15.63 -11.70
N ASN A 158 29.27 14.33 -11.81
CA ASN A 158 30.22 13.79 -12.75
C ASN A 158 29.54 13.62 -14.10
N LEU A 159 29.65 14.63 -14.96
CA LEU A 159 29.05 14.60 -16.30
C LEU A 159 29.54 13.40 -17.12
N SER A 160 30.85 13.14 -17.11
CA SER A 160 31.45 12.04 -17.88
C SER A 160 30.97 10.66 -17.41
N GLY A 161 30.90 10.45 -16.09
CA GLY A 161 30.36 9.24 -15.47
C GLY A 161 28.86 9.09 -15.74
N THR A 162 28.11 10.20 -15.72
CA THR A 162 26.67 10.19 -16.02
C THR A 162 26.41 9.82 -17.48
N VAL A 163 27.21 10.32 -18.43
CA VAL A 163 27.15 9.90 -19.84
C VAL A 163 27.53 8.42 -19.99
N ALA A 164 28.58 7.96 -19.32
CA ALA A 164 29.02 6.56 -19.36
C ALA A 164 27.96 5.59 -18.80
N ALA A 165 27.17 6.03 -17.83
CA ALA A 165 26.04 5.30 -17.27
C ALA A 165 24.76 5.37 -18.12
N ASP A 166 24.77 6.05 -19.28
CA ASP A 166 23.56 6.35 -20.07
C ASP A 166 22.51 7.11 -19.23
N GLY A 167 23.01 8.00 -18.37
CA GLY A 167 22.22 8.85 -17.48
C GLY A 167 21.98 10.26 -18.03
N LEU A 168 22.71 10.70 -19.06
CA LEU A 168 22.55 12.01 -19.70
C LEU A 168 22.30 11.85 -21.21
N GLN A 169 21.20 12.42 -21.66
CA GLN A 169 20.88 12.66 -23.06
C GLN A 169 20.83 14.17 -23.31
N VAL A 170 21.34 14.61 -24.46
CA VAL A 170 21.33 16.02 -24.86
C VAL A 170 20.53 16.16 -26.14
N VAL A 171 19.66 17.16 -26.20
CA VAL A 171 18.76 17.38 -27.34
C VAL A 171 18.85 18.85 -27.77
N PRO A 172 19.62 19.17 -28.84
CA PRO A 172 19.71 20.53 -29.34
C PRO A 172 18.47 20.90 -30.18
N ASP A 173 17.89 22.08 -29.92
CA ASP A 173 16.83 22.71 -30.70
C ASP A 173 17.35 23.99 -31.35
N GLU A 174 18.10 23.83 -32.46
CA GLU A 174 18.72 24.93 -33.21
C GLU A 174 17.73 26.03 -33.58
N ARG A 175 16.48 25.65 -33.91
CA ARG A 175 15.44 26.59 -34.36
C ARG A 175 15.04 27.59 -33.29
N ASN A 176 15.14 27.18 -32.02
CA ASN A 176 14.78 28.00 -30.87
C ASN A 176 16.00 28.39 -30.03
N GLY A 177 17.21 28.05 -30.49
CA GLY A 177 18.45 28.30 -29.75
C GLY A 177 18.43 27.71 -28.34
N THR A 178 17.83 26.53 -28.15
CA THR A 178 17.64 25.92 -26.83
C THR A 178 18.30 24.55 -26.79
N LEU A 179 18.99 24.24 -25.70
CA LEU A 179 19.55 22.92 -25.42
C LEU A 179 18.74 22.28 -24.30
N PHE A 180 18.26 21.05 -24.49
CA PHE A 180 17.64 20.27 -23.42
C PHE A 180 18.63 19.23 -22.89
N LEU A 181 18.97 19.33 -21.61
CA LEU A 181 19.79 18.34 -20.90
C LEU A 181 18.85 17.41 -20.13
N VAL A 182 18.74 16.16 -20.58
CA VAL A 182 17.81 15.14 -20.09
C VAL A 182 18.56 14.14 -19.23
N PHE A 183 18.36 14.21 -17.91
CA PHE A 183 19.00 13.35 -16.92
C PHE A 183 18.04 12.25 -16.45
N ARG A 184 18.46 10.99 -16.50
CA ARG A 184 17.82 9.89 -15.78
C ARG A 184 18.34 9.91 -14.34
N VAL A 185 17.50 10.29 -13.39
CA VAL A 185 17.95 10.55 -12.00
C VAL A 185 18.59 9.31 -11.36
N SER A 186 18.09 8.10 -11.65
CA SER A 186 18.66 6.84 -11.17
C SER A 186 20.06 6.52 -11.68
N ARG A 187 20.55 7.23 -12.70
CA ARG A 187 21.86 7.02 -13.34
C ARG A 187 22.76 8.23 -13.30
N ILE A 188 22.42 9.24 -12.49
CA ILE A 188 23.30 10.36 -12.21
C ILE A 188 24.54 9.84 -11.46
N ALA A 189 25.72 10.09 -12.02
CA ALA A 189 26.98 9.85 -11.36
C ALA A 189 27.43 11.14 -10.65
N LEU A 190 27.85 11.00 -9.40
CA LEU A 190 28.29 12.12 -8.57
C LEU A 190 29.75 11.91 -8.18
N ASP A 191 30.56 12.96 -8.30
CA ASP A 191 31.87 13.05 -7.69
C ASP A 191 31.72 13.47 -6.24
N TYR A 192 32.21 12.62 -5.34
CA TYR A 192 32.30 12.90 -3.92
C TYR A 192 33.72 13.29 -3.57
N PRO A 193 33.91 14.14 -2.55
CA PRO A 193 35.24 14.37 -2.00
C PRO A 193 35.89 13.04 -1.57
N ASP A 194 37.19 12.87 -1.81
CA ASP A 194 38.00 11.68 -1.46
C ASP A 194 37.90 11.25 0.02
N THR A 195 37.37 12.12 0.88
CA THR A 195 37.13 11.84 2.29
C THR A 195 35.96 10.89 2.55
N TRP A 196 35.07 10.66 1.57
CA TRP A 196 33.93 9.75 1.71
C TRP A 196 34.32 8.29 1.41
N ARG A 197 34.33 7.43 2.44
CA ARG A 197 34.63 5.99 2.33
C ARG A 197 33.38 5.09 2.28
N GLY A 198 32.20 5.66 2.02
CA GLY A 198 30.93 4.92 1.98
C GLY A 198 30.77 4.08 0.70
N SER A 199 30.02 2.98 0.81
CA SER A 199 29.56 2.17 -0.33
C SER A 199 28.55 2.97 -1.16
N ASP A 200 28.89 3.11 -2.43
CA ASP A 200 28.20 3.79 -3.53
C ASP A 200 27.65 5.22 -3.30
N PRO A 201 28.15 6.20 -4.08
CA PRO A 201 27.68 7.58 -4.07
C PRO A 201 26.25 7.70 -4.66
N ALA A 202 25.22 7.45 -3.85
CA ALA A 202 23.83 7.54 -4.27
C ALA A 202 23.15 8.84 -3.80
N LEU A 203 22.29 9.39 -4.66
CA LEU A 203 21.36 10.46 -4.30
C LEU A 203 20.53 10.06 -3.07
N SER A 204 20.44 10.97 -2.10
CA SER A 204 19.72 10.79 -0.84
C SER A 204 18.57 11.80 -0.72
N PRO A 205 17.39 11.42 -0.19
CA PRO A 205 16.25 12.31 -0.04
C PRO A 205 16.61 13.62 0.67
N GLY A 206 16.18 14.74 0.10
CA GLY A 206 16.42 16.08 0.65
C GLY A 206 17.65 16.79 0.08
N MET A 207 18.55 16.07 -0.61
CA MET A 207 19.64 16.69 -1.36
C MET A 207 19.08 17.67 -2.40
N ALA A 208 19.64 18.87 -2.48
CA ALA A 208 19.30 19.85 -3.50
C ALA A 208 20.55 20.18 -4.30
N PHE A 209 20.38 20.40 -5.60
CA PHE A 209 21.46 20.67 -6.53
C PHE A 209 21.17 21.94 -7.31
N GLU A 210 22.17 22.81 -7.39
CA GLU A 210 22.16 23.98 -8.24
C GLU A 210 22.88 23.64 -9.54
N ALA A 211 22.13 23.68 -10.65
CA ALA A 211 22.70 23.61 -11.98
C ALA A 211 23.03 25.03 -12.44
N THR A 212 24.28 25.25 -12.86
CA THR A 212 24.77 26.51 -13.43
C THR A 212 25.20 26.27 -14.87
N LEU A 213 24.74 27.12 -15.78
CA LEU A 213 25.33 27.27 -17.12
C LEU A 213 25.94 28.66 -17.20
N SER A 214 27.20 28.74 -17.58
CA SER A 214 27.90 30.01 -17.78
C SER A 214 28.53 30.10 -19.17
N ALA A 215 28.68 31.33 -19.65
CA ALA A 215 29.34 31.67 -20.89
C ALA A 215 30.38 32.76 -20.65
N THR A 216 31.60 32.51 -21.11
CA THR A 216 32.75 33.40 -21.00
C THR A 216 32.93 34.14 -22.33
N GLY A 217 32.40 35.35 -22.42
CA GLY A 217 32.65 36.28 -23.53
C GLY A 217 33.26 37.59 -23.02
N ASP A 218 33.04 38.68 -23.75
CA ASP A 218 33.42 40.04 -23.30
C ASP A 218 32.73 40.42 -21.99
N THR A 219 31.50 39.91 -21.79
CA THR A 219 30.79 39.95 -20.51
C THR A 219 30.48 38.51 -20.09
N ALA A 220 30.90 38.12 -18.89
CA ALA A 220 30.54 36.81 -18.33
C ALA A 220 29.03 36.78 -18.04
N GLN A 221 28.34 35.77 -18.56
CA GLN A 221 26.92 35.51 -18.27
C GLN A 221 26.78 34.17 -17.57
N SER A 222 25.86 34.07 -16.61
CA SER A 222 25.54 32.82 -15.94
C SER A 222 24.06 32.74 -15.60
N SER A 223 23.48 31.56 -15.74
CA SER A 223 22.12 31.27 -15.28
C SER A 223 22.12 30.02 -14.42
N THR A 224 21.25 30.01 -13.40
CA THR A 224 21.15 28.92 -12.43
C THR A 224 19.71 28.43 -12.27
N THR A 225 19.57 27.16 -11.91
CA THR A 225 18.30 26.57 -11.46
C THR A 225 18.57 25.55 -10.37
N VAL A 226 17.69 25.48 -9.37
CA VAL A 226 17.81 24.53 -8.27
C VAL A 226 16.76 23.47 -8.41
N TRP A 227 17.15 22.21 -8.20
CA TRP A 227 16.23 21.09 -8.05
C TRP A 227 16.56 20.29 -6.79
N ARG A 228 15.59 19.55 -6.28
CA ARG A 228 15.71 18.75 -5.06
C ARG A 228 15.34 17.31 -5.33
N PHE A 229 16.21 16.41 -4.90
CA PHE A 229 15.93 14.99 -4.89
C PHE A 229 14.97 14.64 -3.75
N VAL A 230 13.88 13.98 -4.08
CA VAL A 230 12.84 13.56 -3.12
C VAL A 230 12.51 12.08 -3.32
N GLU A 231 12.20 11.40 -2.23
CA GLU A 231 11.51 10.11 -2.28
C GLU A 231 10.02 10.36 -2.01
N PRO A 232 9.16 10.34 -3.05
CA PRO A 232 7.74 10.54 -2.88
C PRO A 232 7.14 9.47 -1.94
N PRO A 233 6.15 9.82 -1.13
CA PRO A 233 5.50 8.82 -0.28
C PRO A 233 4.69 7.84 -1.13
N ILE A 234 4.66 6.58 -0.70
CA ILE A 234 3.71 5.57 -1.16
C ILE A 234 2.89 5.06 0.02
N SER A 235 1.59 4.90 -0.19
CA SER A 235 0.68 4.23 0.76
C SER A 235 -0.08 3.14 0.04
N PHE A 236 -0.25 2.01 0.70
CA PHE A 236 -1.05 0.90 0.20
C PHE A 236 -2.41 0.92 0.89
N ASP A 237 -3.46 0.55 0.15
CA ASP A 237 -4.77 0.31 0.76
C ASP A 237 -4.66 -0.98 1.57
N THR A 238 -4.88 -0.88 2.87
CA THR A 238 -4.82 -2.01 3.80
C THR A 238 -6.20 -2.41 4.26
N ASP A 239 -6.32 -3.62 4.78
CA ASP A 239 -7.49 -4.01 5.57
C ASP A 239 -7.47 -3.25 6.91
N ALA A 240 -8.50 -3.45 7.75
CA ALA A 240 -8.69 -2.75 9.02
C ALA A 240 -7.50 -2.85 10.01
N GLY A 241 -6.52 -3.72 9.75
CA GLY A 241 -5.34 -3.99 10.59
C GLY A 241 -3.98 -3.56 10.03
N SER A 242 -3.89 -2.57 9.13
CA SER A 242 -2.60 -2.06 8.58
C SER A 242 -1.77 -3.07 7.77
N VAL A 243 -2.40 -4.14 7.27
CA VAL A 243 -1.76 -5.16 6.43
C VAL A 243 -2.45 -5.27 5.08
N VAL A 244 -1.70 -5.66 4.05
CA VAL A 244 -2.25 -6.08 2.74
C VAL A 244 -2.37 -7.60 2.72
N ARG A 245 -3.57 -8.13 2.54
CA ARG A 245 -3.77 -9.58 2.44
C ARG A 245 -3.67 -10.04 0.99
N LEU A 246 -2.78 -11.00 0.73
CA LEU A 246 -2.53 -11.53 -0.61
C LEU A 246 -3.03 -12.98 -0.69
N SER A 247 -3.73 -13.31 -1.77
CA SER A 247 -4.24 -14.67 -2.02
C SER A 247 -3.13 -15.56 -2.60
N VAL A 248 -3.03 -16.77 -2.08
CA VAL A 248 -2.01 -17.78 -2.41
C VAL A 248 -2.29 -18.57 -3.68
N SER A 249 -3.52 -18.58 -4.18
CA SER A 249 -3.93 -19.39 -5.33
C SER A 249 -4.14 -18.58 -6.60
N GLY A 250 -4.00 -17.25 -6.52
CA GLY A 250 -4.20 -16.35 -7.66
C GLY A 250 -2.91 -16.10 -8.43
N ARG A 251 -3.01 -16.12 -9.77
CA ARG A 251 -2.04 -15.43 -10.66
C ARG A 251 -2.01 -13.92 -10.43
N CYS A 252 -3.01 -13.41 -9.71
CA CYS A 252 -3.24 -12.01 -9.45
C CYS A 252 -3.80 -11.80 -8.04
N SER A 253 -2.96 -11.31 -7.13
CA SER A 253 -3.42 -10.64 -5.92
C SER A 253 -3.44 -9.14 -6.19
N LEU A 254 -4.63 -8.56 -6.15
CA LEU A 254 -4.81 -7.13 -6.40
C LEU A 254 -4.25 -6.33 -5.21
N VAL A 255 -3.28 -5.47 -5.49
CA VAL A 255 -2.74 -4.50 -4.54
C VAL A 255 -3.09 -3.12 -5.04
N THR A 256 -3.70 -2.30 -4.19
CA THR A 256 -4.07 -0.92 -4.52
C THR A 256 -3.46 0.06 -3.53
N GLY A 257 -3.45 1.34 -3.89
CA GLY A 257 -2.93 2.36 -3.01
C GLY A 257 -2.86 3.73 -3.66
N ARG A 258 -2.07 4.61 -3.05
CA ARG A 258 -1.78 5.96 -3.52
C ARG A 258 -0.28 6.22 -3.58
N ALA A 259 0.13 6.86 -4.66
CA ALA A 259 1.46 7.42 -4.87
C ALA A 259 1.32 8.76 -5.59
N TYR A 260 2.44 9.36 -5.97
CA TYR A 260 2.43 10.63 -6.71
C TYR A 260 1.70 10.47 -8.06
N PRO A 261 0.84 11.42 -8.49
CA PRO A 261 0.16 11.35 -9.79
C PRO A 261 1.08 11.24 -11.01
N GLY A 262 0.77 10.30 -11.90
CA GLY A 262 1.51 10.01 -13.14
C GLY A 262 2.90 9.39 -12.91
N ALA A 263 3.14 8.79 -11.74
CA ALA A 263 4.39 8.12 -11.42
C ALA A 263 4.32 6.63 -11.79
N ASP A 264 5.45 6.08 -12.21
CA ASP A 264 5.61 4.64 -12.31
C ASP A 264 5.90 4.09 -10.91
N VAL A 265 5.09 3.14 -10.47
CA VAL A 265 5.26 2.45 -9.20
C VAL A 265 5.74 1.03 -9.50
N ASP A 266 6.99 0.75 -9.19
CA ASP A 266 7.49 -0.62 -9.12
C ASP A 266 7.27 -1.14 -7.71
N ILE A 267 6.34 -2.08 -7.56
CA ILE A 267 6.04 -2.69 -6.27
C ILE A 267 6.93 -3.91 -6.13
N ASP A 268 7.86 -3.82 -5.19
CA ASP A 268 8.71 -4.93 -4.77
C ASP A 268 8.11 -5.56 -3.52
N ALA A 269 7.90 -6.87 -3.55
CA ALA A 269 7.56 -7.65 -2.38
C ALA A 269 8.76 -8.49 -1.96
N ASP A 270 9.33 -8.15 -0.80
CA ASP A 270 10.45 -8.88 -0.21
C ASP A 270 9.93 -9.83 0.88
N VAL A 271 10.23 -11.13 0.76
CA VAL A 271 9.90 -12.15 1.77
C VAL A 271 10.88 -12.02 2.95
N ARG A 272 10.34 -11.72 4.14
CA ARG A 272 11.10 -11.84 5.38
C ARG A 272 10.80 -13.17 6.05
N SER A 273 11.56 -14.20 5.69
CA SER A 273 11.55 -15.49 6.39
C SER A 273 12.93 -15.81 6.96
N PRO A 274 13.04 -16.32 8.20
CA PRO A 274 14.31 -16.79 8.75
C PRO A 274 14.86 -18.04 8.05
N GLU A 275 14.06 -18.73 7.23
CA GLU A 275 14.40 -20.02 6.62
C GLU A 275 14.44 -20.02 5.09
N SER A 276 14.09 -18.91 4.41
CA SER A 276 14.09 -18.85 2.95
C SER A 276 15.06 -17.81 2.38
N ASP A 277 15.55 -18.09 1.17
CA ASP A 277 16.16 -17.08 0.30
C ASP A 277 15.18 -15.90 0.08
N SER A 278 15.69 -14.69 -0.21
CA SER A 278 14.81 -13.58 -0.58
C SER A 278 14.11 -13.92 -1.88
N LEU A 279 12.79 -13.79 -1.88
CA LEU A 279 11.98 -13.92 -3.08
C LEU A 279 11.51 -12.53 -3.44
N ASP A 280 12.01 -12.02 -4.56
CA ASP A 280 11.61 -10.74 -5.10
C ASP A 280 10.43 -10.95 -6.06
N VAL A 281 9.25 -10.46 -5.66
CA VAL A 281 8.13 -10.31 -6.59
C VAL A 281 8.02 -8.84 -6.96
N ALA A 282 8.44 -8.51 -8.18
CA ALA A 282 8.33 -7.17 -8.73
C ALA A 282 7.11 -7.07 -9.67
N VAL A 283 6.28 -6.05 -9.47
CA VAL A 283 5.24 -5.68 -10.43
C VAL A 283 5.26 -4.17 -10.64
N THR A 284 5.26 -3.75 -11.90
CA THR A 284 5.13 -2.34 -12.22
C THR A 284 3.69 -1.97 -12.58
N THR A 285 3.23 -0.85 -12.05
CA THR A 285 1.99 -0.16 -12.46
C THR A 285 2.26 1.35 -12.62
N GLU A 286 1.38 2.05 -13.33
CA GLU A 286 1.37 3.51 -13.35
C GLU A 286 0.29 4.03 -12.40
N THR A 287 0.55 5.16 -11.73
CA THR A 287 -0.50 5.88 -11.01
C THR A 287 -1.37 6.68 -11.99
N ARG A 288 -2.66 6.73 -11.69
CA ARG A 288 -3.60 7.60 -12.38
C ARG A 288 -3.33 9.08 -12.03
N ALA A 289 -4.05 9.97 -12.72
CA ALA A 289 -3.98 11.42 -12.47
C ALA A 289 -4.39 11.83 -11.04
N ASP A 290 -5.14 10.98 -10.32
CA ASP A 290 -5.52 11.18 -8.92
C ASP A 290 -4.55 10.51 -7.93
N GLY A 291 -3.43 9.96 -8.42
CA GLY A 291 -2.40 9.28 -7.64
C GLY A 291 -2.75 7.84 -7.25
N TRP A 292 -3.93 7.33 -7.63
CA TRP A 292 -4.31 5.96 -7.33
C TRP A 292 -3.61 4.96 -8.24
N PHE A 293 -3.22 3.81 -7.71
CA PHE A 293 -2.69 2.69 -8.50
C PHE A 293 -3.35 1.38 -8.14
N ALA A 294 -3.30 0.44 -9.09
CA ALA A 294 -3.63 -0.96 -8.88
C ALA A 294 -2.64 -1.84 -9.63
N ALA A 295 -2.05 -2.78 -8.91
CA ALA A 295 -1.13 -3.76 -9.47
C ALA A 295 -1.60 -5.17 -9.17
N CYS A 296 -1.18 -6.08 -10.02
CA CYS A 296 -1.50 -7.50 -9.95
C CYS A 296 -0.24 -8.26 -9.53
N VAL A 297 -0.12 -8.60 -8.24
CA VAL A 297 1.04 -9.32 -7.71
C VAL A 297 0.83 -10.83 -7.91
N ASN A 298 1.75 -11.50 -8.61
CA ASN A 298 1.67 -12.94 -8.84
C ASN A 298 2.22 -13.72 -7.65
N MET A 299 1.38 -14.51 -7.00
CA MET A 299 1.72 -15.22 -5.77
C MET A 299 1.98 -16.72 -5.97
N MET A 300 1.99 -17.24 -7.21
CA MET A 300 2.06 -18.68 -7.48
C MET A 300 3.30 -19.39 -6.90
N ASN A 301 4.39 -18.67 -6.70
CA ASN A 301 5.66 -19.21 -6.18
C ASN A 301 5.97 -18.76 -4.75
N VAL A 302 5.06 -18.02 -4.11
CA VAL A 302 5.25 -17.52 -2.75
C VAL A 302 4.72 -18.57 -1.76
N PRO A 303 5.52 -19.01 -0.77
CA PRO A 303 5.04 -19.93 0.25
C PRO A 303 3.82 -19.39 1.00
N GLN A 304 2.94 -20.27 1.48
CA GLN A 304 1.81 -19.85 2.31
C GLN A 304 2.28 -19.45 3.71
N ASN A 305 1.50 -18.62 4.39
CA ASN A 305 1.74 -18.15 5.76
C ASN A 305 3.06 -17.37 5.95
N VAL A 306 3.53 -16.69 4.90
CA VAL A 306 4.68 -15.78 4.99
C VAL A 306 4.22 -14.33 5.12
N THR A 307 5.06 -13.57 5.80
CA THR A 307 4.95 -12.11 5.86
C THR A 307 5.88 -11.51 4.81
N LEU A 308 5.32 -10.69 3.94
CA LEU A 308 6.06 -9.90 2.97
C LEU A 308 6.13 -8.46 3.44
N ARG A 309 7.15 -7.74 2.98
CA ARG A 309 7.15 -6.28 2.99
C ARG A 309 6.94 -5.80 1.55
N LEU A 310 5.85 -5.11 1.31
CA LEU A 310 5.62 -4.40 0.05
C LEU A 310 6.28 -3.03 0.14
N THR A 311 7.10 -2.69 -0.83
CA THR A 311 7.71 -1.37 -1.02
C THR A 311 7.50 -0.89 -2.44
N GLY A 312 7.59 0.43 -2.65
CA GLY A 312 7.65 0.99 -4.00
C GLY A 312 9.07 1.44 -4.30
N ASP A 313 9.71 0.96 -5.35
CA ASP A 313 11.05 1.43 -5.72
C ASP A 313 11.05 2.93 -6.04
N GLY A 314 11.99 3.65 -5.44
CA GLY A 314 12.06 5.12 -5.51
C GLY A 314 11.01 5.84 -4.67
N PHE A 315 10.19 5.13 -3.88
CA PHE A 315 9.22 5.72 -2.95
C PHE A 315 9.61 5.50 -1.49
N ARG A 316 9.29 6.48 -0.66
CA ARG A 316 9.35 6.33 0.78
C ARG A 316 8.06 5.71 1.28
N GLY A 317 8.17 4.52 1.87
CA GLY A 317 7.05 3.86 2.52
C GLY A 317 7.14 2.36 2.36
N GLY A 318 6.10 1.69 2.82
CA GLY A 318 5.95 0.26 2.69
C GLY A 318 4.91 -0.24 3.66
N VAL A 319 4.39 -1.42 3.37
CA VAL A 319 3.39 -2.06 4.20
C VAL A 319 3.73 -3.53 4.37
N THR A 320 3.35 -4.07 5.52
CA THR A 320 3.40 -5.50 5.73
C THR A 320 2.27 -6.16 4.97
N ALA A 321 2.59 -7.13 4.13
CA ALA A 321 1.59 -7.99 3.51
C ALA A 321 1.67 -9.40 4.09
N VAL A 322 0.54 -10.10 4.11
CA VAL A 322 0.46 -11.48 4.59
C VAL A 322 -0.12 -12.37 3.50
N VAL A 323 0.54 -13.51 3.30
CA VAL A 323 0.24 -14.46 2.24
C VAL A 323 -0.40 -15.69 2.88
N GLY A 324 -1.57 -16.11 2.42
CA GLY A 324 -2.10 -17.44 2.80
C GLY A 324 -3.34 -17.49 3.70
N HIS A 325 -3.94 -16.36 4.06
CA HIS A 325 -5.26 -16.38 4.72
C HIS A 325 -6.44 -16.26 3.75
N GLY A 326 -6.15 -16.26 2.44
CA GLY A 326 -7.11 -16.08 1.35
C GLY A 326 -7.59 -17.37 0.69
N GLY A 327 -7.90 -18.42 1.48
CA GLY A 327 -8.88 -19.38 0.98
C GLY A 327 -10.17 -18.64 0.65
N LEU A 328 -10.92 -19.08 -0.37
CA LEU A 328 -12.25 -18.50 -0.60
C LEU A 328 -13.00 -18.58 0.73
N LEU A 329 -13.45 -17.44 1.24
CA LEU A 329 -14.27 -17.40 2.43
C LEU A 329 -15.39 -18.41 2.26
N SER A 330 -15.43 -19.39 3.15
CA SER A 330 -16.31 -20.54 3.02
C SER A 330 -16.76 -20.96 4.39
N ILE A 331 -17.97 -21.48 4.48
CA ILE A 331 -18.42 -22.22 5.64
C ILE A 331 -19.11 -23.47 5.13
N ALA A 332 -18.84 -24.58 5.79
CA ALA A 332 -19.46 -25.87 5.51
C ALA A 332 -20.07 -26.37 6.81
N LEU A 333 -21.39 -26.54 6.79
CA LEU A 333 -22.19 -27.07 7.88
C LEU A 333 -23.08 -28.19 7.33
N ASP A 334 -22.83 -29.42 7.78
CA ASP A 334 -23.61 -30.58 7.36
C ASP A 334 -24.82 -30.83 8.26
N ASP A 335 -25.84 -31.49 7.69
CA ASP A 335 -26.96 -32.07 8.42
C ASP A 335 -26.44 -33.04 9.49
N GLN A 336 -26.79 -32.80 10.75
CA GLN A 336 -26.26 -33.59 11.87
C GLN A 336 -27.24 -33.68 13.04
N ASN A 337 -26.99 -34.63 13.92
CA ASN A 337 -27.66 -34.71 15.21
C ASN A 337 -26.82 -33.94 16.24
N ALA A 338 -27.44 -32.97 16.92
CA ALA A 338 -26.76 -32.17 17.94
C ALA A 338 -26.38 -33.07 19.13
N THR A 339 -25.13 -33.50 19.17
CA THR A 339 -24.62 -34.38 20.22
C THR A 339 -24.34 -33.53 21.46
N ASN A 340 -25.03 -33.81 22.56
CA ASN A 340 -24.98 -33.01 23.79
C ASN A 340 -25.28 -31.51 23.57
N GLY A 341 -26.11 -31.18 22.57
CA GLY A 341 -26.43 -29.79 22.27
C GLY A 341 -25.33 -29.06 21.49
N THR A 342 -24.33 -29.75 20.96
CA THR A 342 -23.23 -29.14 20.19
C THR A 342 -23.39 -29.39 18.68
N VAL A 343 -23.05 -28.39 17.88
CA VAL A 343 -23.03 -28.43 16.41
C VAL A 343 -21.61 -28.12 15.92
N SER A 344 -21.11 -28.90 14.95
CA SER A 344 -19.74 -28.75 14.44
C SER A 344 -19.70 -28.51 12.93
N GLY A 345 -18.64 -27.86 12.45
CA GLY A 345 -18.41 -27.62 11.03
C GLY A 345 -17.02 -27.09 10.74
N THR A 346 -16.82 -26.59 9.51
CA THR A 346 -15.57 -25.93 9.12
C THR A 346 -15.84 -24.58 8.49
N ALA A 347 -14.99 -23.60 8.77
CA ALA A 347 -15.08 -22.27 8.19
C ALA A 347 -13.68 -21.81 7.76
N THR A 348 -13.62 -21.00 6.71
CA THR A 348 -12.42 -20.31 6.25
C THR A 348 -12.67 -18.81 6.42
N LEU A 349 -11.91 -18.19 7.32
CA LEU A 349 -12.06 -16.78 7.69
C LEU A 349 -10.90 -15.95 7.12
N SER A 350 -11.16 -14.71 6.68
CA SER A 350 -10.09 -13.78 6.29
C SER A 350 -9.42 -13.13 7.49
N ASP A 351 -10.23 -12.89 8.53
CA ASP A 351 -9.88 -12.22 9.78
C ASP A 351 -10.34 -13.07 10.97
N PRO A 352 -9.74 -12.90 12.16
CA PRO A 352 -10.27 -13.50 13.38
C PRO A 352 -11.75 -13.17 13.58
N GLY A 353 -12.48 -14.07 14.22
CA GLY A 353 -13.91 -13.85 14.45
C GLY A 353 -14.65 -15.09 14.90
N PHE A 354 -15.89 -15.25 14.44
CA PHE A 354 -16.83 -16.21 15.00
C PHE A 354 -17.67 -16.88 13.94
N VAL A 355 -18.24 -18.04 14.27
CA VAL A 355 -19.37 -18.63 13.57
C VAL A 355 -20.60 -18.54 14.46
N ALA A 356 -21.64 -17.85 13.97
CA ALA A 356 -22.91 -17.71 14.68
C ALA A 356 -24.00 -18.55 14.00
N LEU A 357 -24.81 -19.23 14.80
CA LEU A 357 -25.93 -20.07 14.34
C LEU A 357 -27.27 -19.37 14.63
N TYR A 358 -28.13 -19.29 13.60
CA TYR A 358 -29.45 -18.68 13.69
C TYR A 358 -30.56 -19.65 13.26
N ARG A 359 -31.76 -19.57 13.87
CA ARG A 359 -32.91 -20.35 13.40
C ARG A 359 -33.43 -19.83 12.05
N ALA A 360 -33.46 -20.71 11.05
CA ALA A 360 -33.97 -20.41 9.71
C ALA A 360 -35.45 -20.80 9.59
N ARG A 361 -36.39 -19.96 10.07
CA ARG A 361 -37.83 -20.30 10.07
C ARG A 361 -38.50 -20.29 8.68
N SER A 362 -37.86 -19.76 7.64
CA SER A 362 -38.19 -19.99 6.23
C SER A 362 -37.03 -19.49 5.35
N ILE A 363 -36.30 -20.38 4.69
CA ILE A 363 -35.20 -20.02 3.78
C ILE A 363 -35.70 -19.34 2.50
N ASP A 364 -36.97 -19.53 2.12
CA ASP A 364 -37.55 -19.04 0.87
C ASP A 364 -37.69 -17.50 0.77
N ALA A 365 -37.22 -16.77 1.77
CA ALA A 365 -37.23 -15.32 1.83
C ALA A 365 -35.83 -14.69 1.72
N LEU A 366 -34.79 -15.40 1.27
CA LEU A 366 -33.49 -14.78 0.98
C LEU A 366 -33.52 -13.96 -0.33
N THR A 367 -34.47 -13.02 -0.48
CA THR A 367 -34.50 -12.06 -1.59
C THR A 367 -33.65 -10.86 -1.21
N LEU A 368 -32.62 -10.56 -2.00
CA LEU A 368 -31.69 -9.44 -1.78
C LEU A 368 -32.47 -8.11 -1.70
N GLY A 369 -32.48 -7.48 -0.53
CA GLY A 369 -32.88 -6.09 -0.38
C GLY A 369 -31.76 -5.18 -0.90
N ASN A 370 -32.11 -4.15 -1.68
CA ASN A 370 -31.18 -3.16 -2.24
C ASN A 370 -30.65 -2.18 -1.18
N ASP A 371 -30.07 -2.67 -0.08
CA ASP A 371 -29.29 -1.80 0.81
C ASP A 371 -27.88 -1.64 0.26
N SER A 372 -27.48 -0.38 0.05
CA SER A 372 -26.22 0.04 -0.57
C SER A 372 -24.97 -0.15 0.31
N GLY A 373 -25.02 -1.09 1.26
CA GLY A 373 -23.91 -1.43 2.15
C GLY A 373 -22.96 -2.46 1.53
N TRP A 374 -21.73 -2.51 2.06
CA TRP A 374 -20.63 -3.39 1.63
C TRP A 374 -20.97 -4.90 1.66
N CYS A 375 -22.03 -5.28 2.38
CA CYS A 375 -22.65 -6.60 2.41
C CYS A 375 -24.16 -6.46 2.24
N SER A 376 -24.74 -7.03 1.18
CA SER A 376 -26.18 -7.11 1.04
C SER A 376 -26.70 -8.21 1.97
N PHE A 377 -27.14 -7.81 3.15
CA PHE A 377 -27.76 -8.72 4.09
C PHE A 377 -29.06 -9.28 3.51
N PRO A 378 -29.40 -10.56 3.78
CA PRO A 378 -30.76 -10.99 3.61
C PRO A 378 -31.65 -10.13 4.54
N PRO A 379 -32.74 -9.52 4.02
CA PRO A 379 -33.52 -8.49 4.72
C PRO A 379 -34.27 -8.95 5.99
N TYR A 380 -33.96 -10.14 6.50
CA TYR A 380 -34.65 -10.81 7.61
C TYR A 380 -33.77 -11.04 8.85
N LEU A 381 -32.49 -10.68 8.81
CA LEU A 381 -31.62 -10.59 9.98
C LEU A 381 -31.38 -9.11 10.32
N ASP A 382 -32.47 -8.39 10.58
CA ASP A 382 -32.34 -7.10 11.26
C ASP A 382 -31.83 -7.32 12.70
N ARG A 383 -31.48 -6.24 13.38
CA ARG A 383 -30.94 -6.31 14.75
C ARG A 383 -31.79 -7.15 15.71
N ARG A 384 -33.11 -6.99 15.64
CA ARG A 384 -34.04 -7.71 16.52
C ARG A 384 -34.14 -9.19 16.13
N ALA A 385 -34.10 -9.50 14.85
CA ALA A 385 -34.11 -10.86 14.34
C ALA A 385 -32.81 -11.60 14.64
N ALA A 386 -31.66 -10.92 14.59
CA ALA A 386 -30.37 -11.48 14.98
C ALA A 386 -30.36 -11.88 16.47
N GLU A 387 -30.72 -10.94 17.35
CA GLU A 387 -30.77 -11.15 18.80
C GLU A 387 -31.79 -12.26 19.18
N SER A 388 -32.97 -12.29 18.55
CA SER A 388 -34.02 -13.26 18.90
C SER A 388 -33.88 -14.65 18.27
N ARG A 389 -33.01 -14.81 17.26
CA ARG A 389 -32.84 -16.09 16.54
C ARG A 389 -31.48 -16.74 16.75
N LEU A 390 -30.54 -16.05 17.38
CA LEU A 390 -29.25 -16.61 17.75
C LEU A 390 -29.45 -17.82 18.66
N VAL A 391 -28.90 -18.96 18.27
CA VAL A 391 -28.97 -20.21 19.04
C VAL A 391 -27.62 -20.67 19.55
N GLY A 392 -26.53 -20.03 19.12
CA GLY A 392 -25.18 -20.31 19.61
C GLY A 392 -24.13 -19.57 18.80
N VAL A 393 -22.94 -19.45 19.39
CA VAL A 393 -21.76 -18.85 18.76
C VAL A 393 -20.57 -19.74 19.08
N SER A 394 -19.62 -19.86 18.14
CA SER A 394 -18.35 -20.55 18.39
C SER A 394 -17.46 -19.77 19.36
N ASP A 395 -16.40 -20.42 19.83
CA ASP A 395 -15.25 -19.70 20.35
C ASP A 395 -14.65 -18.75 19.29
N HIS A 396 -13.85 -17.80 19.74
CA HIS A 396 -13.09 -16.92 18.85
C HIS A 396 -12.11 -17.74 18.00
N LEU A 397 -12.25 -17.64 16.68
CA LEU A 397 -11.49 -18.36 15.69
C LEU A 397 -10.40 -17.46 15.11
N GLY A 398 -9.21 -18.01 14.89
CA GLY A 398 -8.18 -17.34 14.10
C GLY A 398 -8.54 -17.30 12.61
N PRO A 399 -7.81 -16.51 11.80
CA PRO A 399 -7.99 -16.51 10.35
C PRO A 399 -7.58 -17.86 9.74
N GLY A 400 -7.94 -18.08 8.47
CA GLY A 400 -7.68 -19.32 7.73
C GLY A 400 -8.76 -20.39 7.93
N GLN A 401 -8.46 -21.63 7.54
CA GLN A 401 -9.39 -22.75 7.70
C GLN A 401 -9.39 -23.23 9.15
N GLN A 402 -10.56 -23.20 9.79
CA GLN A 402 -10.80 -23.54 11.18
C GLN A 402 -11.92 -24.57 11.27
N ALA A 403 -11.72 -25.60 12.10
CA ALA A 403 -12.84 -26.38 12.61
C ALA A 403 -13.51 -25.56 13.72
N PHE A 404 -14.84 -25.56 13.75
CA PHE A 404 -15.59 -24.87 14.80
C PHE A 404 -16.57 -25.82 15.48
N SER A 405 -16.89 -25.47 16.72
CA SER A 405 -17.89 -26.12 17.56
C SER A 405 -18.75 -25.02 18.18
N VAL A 406 -20.07 -25.21 18.16
CA VAL A 406 -21.04 -24.26 18.71
C VAL A 406 -21.95 -24.99 19.67
N ASP A 407 -21.93 -24.59 20.93
CA ASP A 407 -22.89 -25.05 21.92
C ASP A 407 -24.21 -24.29 21.75
N LEU A 408 -25.29 -25.04 21.64
CA LEU A 408 -26.62 -24.48 21.49
C LEU A 408 -27.10 -23.95 22.85
N THR A 409 -27.41 -22.66 22.91
CA THR A 409 -27.93 -21.98 24.10
C THR A 409 -29.39 -22.34 24.39
N THR A 410 -30.05 -23.07 23.49
CA THR A 410 -31.40 -23.57 23.67
C THR A 410 -31.53 -24.94 23.01
N ASP A 411 -32.08 -25.90 23.75
CA ASP A 411 -32.39 -27.21 23.22
C ASP A 411 -33.30 -27.12 21.99
N LEU A 412 -33.04 -28.00 21.03
CA LEU A 412 -33.91 -28.17 19.88
C LEU A 412 -35.01 -29.17 20.25
N ASP A 413 -36.25 -28.72 20.30
CA ASP A 413 -37.43 -29.56 20.55
C ASP A 413 -37.76 -30.49 19.37
N ARG A 414 -37.23 -30.18 18.19
CA ARG A 414 -37.42 -30.91 16.95
C ARG A 414 -36.31 -30.58 15.94
N SER A 415 -36.24 -31.39 14.89
CA SER A 415 -35.39 -31.13 13.73
C SER A 415 -35.62 -29.72 13.18
N THR A 416 -34.61 -28.86 13.32
CA THR A 416 -34.68 -27.43 13.02
C THR A 416 -33.60 -27.08 12.01
N ARG A 417 -33.94 -26.26 11.02
CA ARG A 417 -32.98 -25.74 10.07
C ARG A 417 -32.27 -24.52 10.66
N LEU A 418 -30.94 -24.56 10.66
CA LEU A 418 -30.09 -23.47 11.11
C LEU A 418 -29.37 -22.83 9.93
N LEU A 419 -29.06 -21.55 10.08
CA LEU A 419 -28.20 -20.76 9.20
C LEU A 419 -26.94 -20.43 9.98
N ALA A 420 -25.79 -20.84 9.47
CA ALA A 420 -24.50 -20.42 9.97
C ALA A 420 -24.02 -19.20 9.20
N LEU A 421 -23.53 -18.18 9.92
CA LEU A 421 -22.83 -17.04 9.34
C LEU A 421 -21.45 -16.92 9.97
N VAL A 422 -20.47 -16.57 9.14
CA VAL A 422 -19.15 -16.14 9.60
C VAL A 422 -19.20 -14.65 9.93
N HIS A 423 -18.69 -14.29 11.10
CA HIS A 423 -18.49 -12.91 11.55
C HIS A 423 -17.00 -12.64 11.74
N TYR A 424 -16.54 -11.42 11.45
CA TYR A 424 -15.22 -10.96 11.86
C TYR A 424 -15.33 -10.11 13.12
N ASP A 425 -14.35 -10.29 14.01
CA ASP A 425 -14.15 -9.49 15.23
C ASP A 425 -13.56 -8.14 14.84
N ARG A 426 -14.40 -7.10 14.81
CA ARG A 426 -14.00 -5.79 14.27
C ARG A 426 -13.32 -4.92 15.32
N ASP A 427 -13.73 -5.01 16.57
CA ASP A 427 -13.18 -4.22 17.67
C ASP A 427 -12.09 -4.95 18.45
N GLU A 428 -11.76 -6.18 18.02
CA GLU A 428 -10.62 -6.99 18.44
C GLU A 428 -10.67 -7.33 19.93
N ASP A 429 -11.87 -7.41 20.51
CA ASP A 429 -12.07 -7.66 21.93
C ASP A 429 -12.20 -9.16 22.26
N GLY A 430 -12.26 -10.02 21.23
CA GLY A 430 -12.39 -11.47 21.34
C GLY A 430 -13.76 -11.93 21.83
N ARG A 431 -14.79 -11.08 21.81
CA ARG A 431 -16.15 -11.39 22.24
C ARG A 431 -17.14 -11.18 21.12
N PHE A 432 -18.10 -12.09 21.02
CA PHE A 432 -19.15 -11.94 20.03
C PHE A 432 -20.18 -10.88 20.45
N ASP A 433 -20.35 -9.83 19.65
CA ASP A 433 -21.23 -8.70 19.96
C ASP A 433 -22.07 -8.19 18.76
N TYR A 434 -22.54 -9.11 17.92
CA TYR A 434 -23.45 -8.79 16.83
C TYR A 434 -24.94 -8.71 17.28
N PRO A 435 -25.69 -7.67 16.88
CA PRO A 435 -25.26 -6.51 16.07
C PRO A 435 -24.61 -5.41 16.91
N GLY A 436 -23.42 -4.96 16.50
CA GLY A 436 -22.60 -4.05 17.30
C GLY A 436 -21.19 -3.90 16.78
N GLY A 437 -20.20 -4.36 17.56
CA GLY A 437 -18.79 -4.43 17.21
C GLY A 437 -18.57 -5.36 16.03
N ASP A 438 -19.12 -6.57 16.05
CA ASP A 438 -18.93 -7.58 15.02
C ASP A 438 -19.81 -7.40 13.80
N PHE A 439 -19.37 -7.95 12.67
CA PHE A 439 -20.11 -7.94 11.41
C PHE A 439 -19.88 -9.23 10.63
N PRO A 440 -20.83 -9.69 9.79
CA PRO A 440 -20.56 -10.82 8.94
C PRO A 440 -19.44 -10.58 7.95
N GLN A 441 -18.68 -11.63 7.69
CA GLN A 441 -17.75 -11.68 6.56
C GLN A 441 -18.54 -11.89 5.27
N CYS A 442 -18.10 -11.24 4.19
CA CYS A 442 -18.80 -11.27 2.92
C CYS A 442 -17.87 -11.61 1.75
N SER A 443 -18.40 -12.42 0.84
CA SER A 443 -17.78 -12.75 -0.43
C SER A 443 -18.72 -12.32 -1.55
N ASN A 444 -18.24 -11.54 -2.51
CA ASN A 444 -19.06 -10.99 -3.60
C ASN A 444 -20.33 -10.24 -3.12
N ARG A 445 -20.20 -9.43 -2.05
CA ARG A 445 -21.30 -8.72 -1.37
C ARG A 445 -22.37 -9.62 -0.74
N GLN A 446 -22.18 -10.93 -0.71
CA GLN A 446 -23.06 -11.88 -0.02
C GLN A 446 -22.40 -12.34 1.28
N PRO A 447 -23.15 -12.49 2.37
CA PRO A 447 -22.60 -13.03 3.61
C PRO A 447 -22.14 -14.48 3.40
N VAL A 448 -20.98 -14.80 3.97
CA VAL A 448 -20.44 -16.15 3.98
C VAL A 448 -21.29 -16.99 4.92
N SER A 449 -22.12 -17.85 4.35
CA SER A 449 -23.14 -18.57 5.09
C SER A 449 -23.42 -19.94 4.49
N ASP A 450 -23.91 -20.84 5.33
CA ASP A 450 -24.37 -22.17 4.95
C ASP A 450 -25.54 -22.58 5.84
N THR A 451 -26.31 -23.59 5.44
CA THR A 451 -27.52 -24.02 6.15
C THR A 451 -27.58 -25.52 6.29
N ALA A 452 -27.95 -25.98 7.48
CA ALA A 452 -28.11 -27.39 7.79
C ALA A 452 -29.37 -27.65 8.59
N ARG A 453 -29.86 -28.89 8.52
CA ARG A 453 -30.90 -29.43 9.37
C ARG A 453 -30.26 -30.11 10.57
N ILE A 454 -30.51 -29.56 11.75
CA ILE A 454 -30.01 -30.09 13.02
C ILE A 454 -31.14 -30.78 13.75
N SER A 455 -30.96 -32.06 14.07
CA SER A 455 -31.94 -32.83 14.84
C SER A 455 -31.47 -33.02 16.27
N PRO A 456 -32.37 -32.97 17.27
CA PRO A 456 -32.00 -33.30 18.64
C PRO A 456 -31.61 -34.78 18.73
N VAL A 457 -30.60 -35.08 19.55
CA VAL A 457 -30.31 -36.47 19.91
C VAL A 457 -31.49 -36.99 20.74
N THR A 458 -32.17 -37.99 20.20
CA THR A 458 -33.18 -38.72 20.94
C THR A 458 -32.44 -39.54 21.99
N THR A 459 -32.39 -39.06 23.23
CA THR A 459 -32.03 -39.94 24.35
C THR A 459 -33.13 -40.99 24.40
N THR A 460 -32.87 -42.19 23.90
CA THR A 460 -33.76 -43.33 24.15
C THR A 460 -33.94 -43.38 25.67
N PRO A 461 -35.16 -43.24 26.19
CA PRO A 461 -35.37 -43.32 27.64
C PRO A 461 -34.75 -44.63 28.10
N PRO A 462 -33.95 -44.63 29.19
CA PRO A 462 -33.40 -45.86 29.73
C PRO A 462 -34.57 -46.82 29.92
N GLY A 463 -34.50 -47.97 29.24
CA GLY A 463 -35.56 -48.97 29.33
C GLY A 463 -35.77 -49.29 30.79
N THR A 464 -37.00 -49.19 31.28
CA THR A 464 -37.39 -49.62 32.61
C THR A 464 -36.99 -51.09 32.75
N GLU A 465 -35.87 -51.37 33.40
CA GLU A 465 -35.51 -52.72 33.81
C GLU A 465 -36.63 -53.20 34.75
N THR A 466 -37.43 -54.14 34.26
CA THR A 466 -38.39 -54.84 35.10
C THR A 466 -37.60 -55.78 35.98
N GLU A 467 -37.41 -55.37 37.23
CA GLU A 467 -36.80 -56.17 38.29
C GLU A 467 -37.62 -57.47 38.44
N THR A 468 -37.08 -58.57 37.91
CA THR A 468 -37.61 -59.91 38.15
C THR A 468 -36.88 -60.47 39.35
N ASP A 469 -37.51 -60.36 40.52
CA ASP A 469 -37.07 -60.99 41.76
C ASP A 469 -37.13 -62.53 41.59
N GLY A 470 -35.97 -63.16 41.73
CA GLY A 470 -35.74 -64.54 41.35
C GLY A 470 -34.47 -65.10 41.98
N GLY A 471 -34.48 -65.18 43.31
CA GLY A 471 -34.10 -66.39 44.05
C GLY A 471 -32.73 -67.06 43.83
N ASN A 472 -32.06 -67.22 44.98
CA ASN A 472 -31.20 -68.33 45.37
C ASN A 472 -29.69 -68.18 45.14
N ARG A 473 -29.00 -67.92 46.26
CA ARG A 473 -27.55 -67.85 46.40
C ARG A 473 -27.11 -69.15 47.09
N GLU A 474 -26.47 -70.03 46.33
CA GLU A 474 -25.69 -71.14 46.88
C GLU A 474 -24.26 -71.10 46.34
N GLN A 475 -23.32 -71.38 47.26
CA GLN A 475 -21.87 -71.24 47.19
C GLN A 475 -21.20 -72.22 46.21
N SER A 476 -20.18 -71.77 45.47
CA SER A 476 -18.98 -72.58 45.23
C SER A 476 -17.80 -71.78 44.67
N ALA A 477 -16.61 -72.26 44.99
CA ALA A 477 -15.33 -71.57 44.95
C ALA A 477 -14.46 -71.87 43.70
N THR A 478 -13.41 -71.05 43.54
CA THR A 478 -12.03 -71.40 43.06
C THR A 478 -11.62 -71.02 41.62
N ALA A 479 -10.86 -69.91 41.55
CA ALA A 479 -9.51 -69.70 40.97
C ALA A 479 -9.29 -69.64 39.42
N PRO A 480 -8.08 -69.26 38.93
CA PRO A 480 -7.89 -68.02 38.16
C PRO A 480 -7.39 -68.26 36.73
N THR A 481 -7.52 -67.26 35.85
CA THR A 481 -6.77 -67.23 34.58
C THR A 481 -6.20 -65.85 34.28
N THR A 482 -4.87 -65.84 34.22
CA THR A 482 -3.97 -64.79 33.73
C THR A 482 -3.82 -64.86 32.21
N SER A 483 -3.75 -63.69 31.57
CA SER A 483 -3.02 -63.42 30.31
C SER A 483 -3.04 -61.90 30.12
N HIS A 484 -2.02 -61.14 30.53
CA HIS A 484 -0.73 -60.93 29.86
C HIS A 484 -0.86 -60.59 28.36
N VAL A 485 -0.81 -59.30 28.05
CA VAL A 485 -0.10 -58.74 26.88
C VAL A 485 0.45 -57.37 27.28
N ASP A 486 1.77 -57.25 27.28
CA ASP A 486 2.54 -56.00 27.37
C ASP A 486 2.50 -55.22 26.04
N GLY A 487 2.52 -53.89 26.13
CA GLY A 487 2.78 -52.98 25.00
C GLY A 487 3.25 -51.61 25.51
N PRO A 488 4.35 -51.03 24.98
CA PRO A 488 5.11 -49.96 25.64
C PRO A 488 4.59 -48.56 25.28
N GLY A 489 4.61 -47.63 26.26
CA GLY A 489 4.30 -46.22 26.03
C GLY A 489 5.08 -45.31 26.98
N PHE A 490 6.08 -44.64 26.43
CA PHE A 490 7.05 -43.78 27.11
C PHE A 490 6.40 -42.62 27.88
N GLY A 491 6.49 -42.65 29.22
CA GLY A 491 6.07 -41.57 30.10
C GLY A 491 7.23 -40.97 30.90
N LEU A 492 8.23 -40.35 30.25
CA LEU A 492 9.30 -39.61 30.96
C LEU A 492 9.91 -38.42 30.16
N ALA A 493 9.20 -37.82 29.20
CA ALA A 493 9.75 -36.70 28.42
C ALA A 493 9.25 -35.29 28.83
N VAL A 494 8.19 -35.17 29.65
CA VAL A 494 7.57 -33.86 29.91
C VAL A 494 8.14 -33.14 31.15
N ALA A 495 8.84 -33.84 32.04
CA ALA A 495 9.38 -33.22 33.26
C ALA A 495 10.69 -32.42 33.04
N ALA A 496 11.42 -32.63 31.94
CA ALA A 496 12.70 -31.98 31.68
C ALA A 496 12.56 -30.56 31.08
N LEU A 497 11.48 -30.27 30.35
CA LEU A 497 11.27 -28.96 29.71
C LEU A 497 10.78 -27.87 30.67
N ALA A 498 10.09 -28.24 31.76
CA ALA A 498 9.65 -27.28 32.76
C ALA A 498 10.81 -26.72 33.61
N LEU A 499 11.90 -27.47 33.78
CA LEU A 499 13.05 -27.07 34.61
C LEU A 499 13.99 -26.08 33.90
N VAL A 500 14.01 -26.08 32.57
CA VAL A 500 14.85 -25.15 31.77
C VAL A 500 14.23 -23.74 31.70
N ALA A 501 12.89 -23.63 31.68
CA ALA A 501 12.20 -22.34 31.64
C ALA A 501 12.39 -21.51 32.93
N VAL A 502 12.42 -22.16 34.10
CA VAL A 502 12.61 -21.48 35.39
C VAL A 502 14.05 -20.99 35.57
N ALA A 503 15.04 -21.73 35.05
CA ALA A 503 16.46 -21.33 35.12
C ALA A 503 16.79 -20.11 34.24
N LEU A 504 16.11 -19.94 33.10
CA LEU A 504 16.32 -18.80 32.19
C LEU A 504 15.68 -17.50 32.70
N LEU A 505 14.57 -17.59 33.44
CA LEU A 505 13.92 -16.42 34.07
C LEU A 505 14.72 -15.84 35.25
N ALA A 506 15.50 -16.67 35.95
CA ALA A 506 16.35 -16.20 37.06
C ALA A 506 17.61 -15.43 36.58
N ARG A 507 18.10 -15.68 35.36
CA ARG A 507 19.32 -15.03 34.82
C ARG A 507 19.08 -13.62 34.25
N ARG A 508 17.83 -13.18 34.12
CA ARG A 508 17.48 -11.86 33.56
C ARG A 508 17.27 -10.76 34.61
N ARG A 509 17.60 -11.04 35.89
CA ARG A 509 17.47 -10.09 37.01
C ARG A 509 18.76 -9.89 37.82
N SER A 510 19.93 -10.21 37.27
CA SER A 510 21.24 -9.86 37.83
C SER A 510 21.96 -8.87 36.94
#